data_AF-A0AAX7VN11-F1
#
_entry.id   AF-A0AAX7VN11-F1
#
_cell.length_a   1.000
_cell.length_b   1.000
_cell.length_c   1.000
_cell.angle_alpha   90.00
_cell.angle_beta   90.00
_cell.angle_gamma   90.00
#
_symmetry.space_group_name_H-M   'P 1'
#
loop_
_entity.id
_entity.type
_entity.pdbx_description
1 polymer ?
#
loop_
_entity_poly.entity_id
_entity_poly.type
_entity_poly.pdbx_seq_one_letter_code
_entity_poly.pdbx_strand_id
1 'polypeptide(L)'
;MSGSTSPPPTVEAVGTEGCFPPGYKPFKPEEHGLERGFRCKVPQEALLKLLAGLEPDRADGTGKAGDQASEFGQQLPGPRLGIGMDSAVIPLRHGGLSLVQTTDFFYPLVEDPYMMGRIACANVLSDLYAMGITECDNMLMLLSVSQKMNEKDRERVMPLMIRGFRDAAEEGGTSVTGGQTVINPWIIVGGVASVVCQPNEFIMPDGAVPGDVLVLTKPLGTRVAVNAYLWIDQPEKWNKIKLVVTKEEVIEAYQEAMFSMATLNRTAAGLMHKYQAHAATDVTGFGLLGHANNLARQQQNEVAFVIHNLPIIAKMAAISKACGNLFNLLQGTSAETSGGLLVCLPREQAAKFCSEMKNLSSGAGGQGAVGGAWIIGIVEKGDRHARIIDKPRIIEVPPRGSQAANQENSSTSCIHVQL
;
A
#
# COMPACT_ATOMS: atom_id res chain seq x y z
N MET A 1 33.27 -5.03 -41.98
CA MET A 1 32.17 -5.94 -41.60
C MET A 1 31.13 -5.10 -40.88
N SER A 2 30.10 -4.69 -41.60
CA SER A 2 28.97 -3.91 -41.12
C SER A 2 27.97 -4.83 -40.41
N GLY A 3 27.81 -4.67 -39.10
CA GLY A 3 26.75 -5.31 -38.31
C GLY A 3 25.57 -4.37 -38.17
N SER A 4 24.46 -4.69 -38.85
CA SER A 4 23.17 -4.00 -38.71
C SER A 4 22.52 -4.36 -37.38
N THR A 5 22.30 -3.38 -36.51
CA THR A 5 21.42 -3.52 -35.35
C THR A 5 19.99 -3.14 -35.75
N SER A 6 19.06 -4.09 -35.68
CA SER A 6 17.63 -3.85 -35.88
C SER A 6 17.05 -3.09 -34.69
N PRO A 7 16.10 -2.14 -34.89
CA PRO A 7 15.42 -1.48 -33.79
C PRO A 7 14.47 -2.45 -33.08
N PRO A 8 14.12 -2.20 -31.79
CA PRO A 8 13.11 -3.00 -31.10
C PRO A 8 11.74 -2.81 -31.76
N PRO A 9 10.87 -3.84 -31.76
CA PRO A 9 9.57 -3.76 -32.40
C PRO A 9 8.66 -2.77 -31.66
N THR A 10 8.03 -1.88 -32.42
CA THR A 10 6.93 -1.01 -31.99
C THR A 10 5.72 -1.85 -31.61
N VAL A 11 5.23 -1.67 -30.38
CA VAL A 11 4.00 -2.31 -29.90
C VAL A 11 2.81 -1.54 -30.47
N GLU A 12 2.18 -2.08 -31.51
CA GLU A 12 0.87 -1.62 -31.97
C GLU A 12 -0.20 -1.91 -30.91
N ALA A 13 -1.21 -1.05 -30.83
CA ALA A 13 -2.32 -1.17 -29.90
C ALA A 13 -3.07 -2.50 -30.08
N VAL A 14 -2.94 -3.43 -29.13
CA VAL A 14 -3.63 -4.72 -29.15
C VAL A 14 -4.90 -4.62 -28.31
N GLY A 15 -6.04 -4.90 -28.94
CA GLY A 15 -7.34 -5.04 -28.28
C GLY A 15 -7.34 -6.12 -27.19
N THR A 16 -8.36 -6.05 -26.33
CA THR A 16 -8.50 -6.76 -25.04
C THR A 16 -8.55 -8.30 -25.10
N GLU A 17 -8.26 -8.94 -26.22
CA GLU A 17 -8.29 -10.40 -26.37
C GLU A 17 -6.91 -11.09 -26.22
N GLY A 18 -5.82 -10.34 -26.06
CA GLY A 18 -4.45 -10.90 -26.07
C GLY A 18 -3.80 -11.22 -24.72
N CYS A 19 -4.36 -10.81 -23.57
CA CYS A 19 -3.66 -10.88 -22.29
C CYS A 19 -3.79 -12.23 -21.54
N PHE A 20 -4.63 -13.16 -22.00
CA PHE A 20 -4.91 -14.39 -21.28
C PHE A 20 -4.65 -15.63 -22.17
N PRO A 21 -4.12 -16.74 -21.61
CA PRO A 21 -3.96 -17.99 -22.35
C PRO A 21 -5.29 -18.47 -22.96
N PRO A 22 -5.30 -19.10 -24.14
CA PRO A 22 -6.52 -19.64 -24.73
C PRO A 22 -7.27 -20.56 -23.76
N GLY A 23 -8.52 -20.21 -23.45
CA GLY A 23 -9.38 -20.95 -22.51
C GLY A 23 -9.18 -20.62 -21.03
N TYR A 24 -8.47 -19.53 -20.69
CA TYR A 24 -8.42 -18.98 -19.34
C TYR A 24 -9.75 -18.31 -18.96
N LYS A 25 -10.32 -18.70 -17.81
CA LYS A 25 -11.43 -17.97 -17.18
C LYS A 25 -10.84 -17.08 -16.08
N PRO A 26 -11.17 -15.77 -16.04
CA PRO A 26 -10.77 -14.89 -14.95
C PRO A 26 -11.11 -15.48 -13.59
N PHE A 27 -10.19 -15.38 -12.63
CA PHE A 27 -10.41 -15.88 -11.28
C PHE A 27 -11.54 -15.08 -10.60
N LYS A 28 -12.65 -15.74 -10.25
CA LYS A 28 -13.79 -15.13 -9.54
C LYS A 28 -13.79 -15.54 -8.07
N PRO A 29 -13.37 -14.66 -7.14
CA PRO A 29 -13.24 -15.00 -5.71
C PRO A 29 -14.53 -15.55 -5.07
N GLU A 30 -15.70 -15.11 -5.55
CA GLU A 30 -17.02 -15.53 -5.03
C GLU A 30 -17.35 -16.99 -5.37
N GLU A 31 -16.90 -17.49 -6.52
CA GLU A 31 -17.06 -18.91 -6.93
C GLU A 31 -16.27 -19.84 -5.98
N HIS A 32 -15.28 -19.29 -5.27
CA HIS A 32 -14.46 -20.00 -4.29
C HIS A 32 -14.89 -19.76 -2.83
N GLY A 33 -16.07 -19.18 -2.59
CA GLY A 33 -16.70 -19.10 -1.26
C GLY A 33 -16.31 -17.91 -0.40
N LEU A 34 -15.86 -16.81 -0.99
CA LEU A 34 -15.73 -15.54 -0.28
C LEU A 34 -17.10 -14.83 -0.25
N GLU A 35 -17.68 -14.68 0.95
CA GLU A 35 -18.99 -14.04 1.12
C GLU A 35 -18.95 -12.50 0.91
N ARG A 36 -20.09 -11.95 0.49
CA ARG A 36 -20.28 -10.51 0.24
C ARG A 36 -20.13 -9.71 1.55
N GLY A 37 -19.15 -8.80 1.60
CA GLY A 37 -18.97 -7.87 2.73
C GLY A 37 -17.98 -8.33 3.80
N PHE A 38 -17.32 -9.47 3.59
CA PHE A 38 -16.21 -9.93 4.43
C PHE A 38 -15.11 -8.84 4.50
N ARG A 39 -14.80 -8.35 5.71
CA ARG A 39 -13.60 -7.54 5.95
C ARG A 39 -12.46 -8.51 6.27
N CYS A 40 -11.43 -8.49 5.44
CA CYS A 40 -10.33 -9.46 5.54
C CYS A 40 -9.44 -9.22 6.76
N LYS A 41 -9.24 -7.95 7.17
CA LYS A 41 -8.52 -7.61 8.41
C LYS A 41 -9.51 -7.54 9.58
N VAL A 42 -9.13 -8.15 10.70
CA VAL A 42 -9.83 -7.99 11.99
C VAL A 42 -9.87 -6.48 12.32
N PRO A 43 -11.04 -5.92 12.69
CA PRO A 43 -11.13 -4.51 13.05
C PRO A 43 -10.10 -4.14 14.11
N GLN A 44 -9.50 -2.95 13.99
CA GLN A 44 -8.36 -2.55 14.80
C GLN A 44 -8.61 -2.69 16.32
N GLU A 45 -9.75 -2.23 16.83
CA GLU A 45 -10.08 -2.35 18.26
C GLU A 45 -10.19 -3.79 18.73
N ALA A 46 -10.70 -4.69 17.87
CA ALA A 46 -10.78 -6.11 18.18
C ALA A 46 -9.39 -6.76 18.12
N LEU A 47 -8.56 -6.40 17.14
CA LEU A 47 -7.18 -6.87 17.03
C LEU A 47 -6.38 -6.51 18.28
N LEU A 48 -6.41 -5.25 18.72
CA LEU A 48 -5.70 -4.80 19.93
C LEU A 48 -6.13 -5.58 21.17
N LYS A 49 -7.43 -5.88 21.32
CA LYS A 49 -7.94 -6.69 22.43
C LYS A 49 -7.46 -8.14 22.38
N LEU A 50 -7.39 -8.74 21.19
CA LEU A 50 -6.89 -10.12 21.01
C LEU A 50 -5.39 -10.22 21.26
N LEU A 51 -4.63 -9.19 20.86
CA LEU A 51 -3.17 -9.14 21.05
C LEU A 51 -2.74 -8.81 22.48
N ALA A 52 -3.66 -8.39 23.35
CA ALA A 52 -3.35 -8.09 24.76
C ALA A 52 -2.71 -9.29 25.50
N GLY A 53 -2.99 -10.53 25.08
CA GLY A 53 -2.35 -11.73 25.64
C GLY A 53 -0.88 -11.94 25.23
N LEU A 54 -0.35 -11.14 24.31
CA LEU A 54 1.08 -11.08 23.99
C LEU A 54 1.81 -10.06 24.87
N GLU A 55 1.09 -9.21 25.60
CA GLU A 55 1.67 -8.37 26.64
C GLU A 55 1.89 -9.24 27.90
N PRO A 56 3.06 -9.20 28.54
CA PRO A 56 3.31 -9.97 29.76
C PRO A 56 2.34 -9.55 30.88
N ASP A 57 1.85 -10.51 31.67
CA ASP A 57 1.04 -10.26 32.86
C ASP A 57 1.84 -9.38 33.84
N ARG A 58 1.39 -8.14 34.10
CA ARG A 58 1.99 -7.28 35.13
C ARG A 58 1.41 -7.56 36.51
N ALA A 59 2.30 -7.70 37.49
CA ALA A 59 1.94 -7.70 38.91
C ALA A 59 1.66 -6.27 39.46
N ASP A 60 1.88 -5.22 38.67
CA ASP A 60 1.96 -3.84 39.13
C ASP A 60 1.55 -2.84 38.02
N GLY A 61 0.27 -2.46 38.01
CA GLY A 61 -0.38 -1.66 36.96
C GLY A 61 0.06 -0.19 36.80
N THR A 62 1.33 0.07 36.46
CA THR A 62 1.85 1.47 36.35
C THR A 62 2.68 1.82 35.10
N GLY A 63 2.85 0.95 34.09
CA GLY A 63 3.64 1.28 32.88
C GLY A 63 2.83 1.63 31.62
N LYS A 64 3.37 2.49 30.75
CA LYS A 64 2.81 2.78 29.41
C LYS A 64 2.84 1.52 28.51
N ALA A 65 1.90 1.42 27.58
CA ALA A 65 1.89 0.41 26.51
C ALA A 65 2.97 0.75 25.47
N GLY A 66 3.80 -0.22 25.07
CA GLY A 66 4.74 -0.07 23.95
C GLY A 66 6.20 -0.48 24.20
N ASP A 67 6.65 -0.70 25.44
CA ASP A 67 8.09 -0.84 25.75
C ASP A 67 8.52 -2.21 26.34
N GLN A 68 7.68 -3.24 26.25
CA GLN A 68 7.83 -4.45 27.09
C GLN A 68 8.20 -5.74 26.34
N ALA A 69 9.37 -5.74 25.72
CA ALA A 69 10.15 -6.96 25.49
C ALA A 69 11.17 -7.18 26.64
N SER A 70 10.82 -6.83 27.87
CA SER A 70 11.76 -6.67 28.99
C SER A 70 11.96 -7.90 29.89
N GLU A 71 11.28 -9.03 29.66
CA GLU A 71 11.41 -10.20 30.55
C GLU A 71 12.15 -11.41 29.95
N PHE A 72 12.39 -11.45 28.64
CA PHE A 72 13.17 -12.53 28.01
C PHE A 72 14.36 -11.99 27.19
N GLY A 73 15.39 -11.52 27.89
CA GLY A 73 16.70 -11.20 27.30
C GLY A 73 17.39 -9.99 27.92
N GLN A 74 18.72 -9.97 27.90
CA GLN A 74 19.50 -8.77 28.25
C GLN A 74 19.01 -7.57 27.44
N GLN A 75 18.76 -6.43 28.10
CA GLN A 75 18.50 -5.16 27.42
C GLN A 75 19.71 -4.79 26.56
N LEU A 76 19.60 -5.10 25.26
CA LEU A 76 20.58 -4.67 24.28
C LEU A 76 20.35 -3.18 23.97
N PRO A 77 21.42 -2.37 23.90
CA PRO A 77 21.31 -0.96 23.54
C PRO A 77 20.86 -0.82 22.08
N GLY A 78 19.94 0.11 21.81
CA GLY A 78 19.45 0.43 20.47
C GLY A 78 17.95 0.73 20.43
N PRO A 79 17.47 1.36 19.36
CA PRO A 79 16.03 1.60 19.17
C PRO A 79 15.29 0.27 19.02
N ARG A 80 14.11 0.19 19.62
CA ARG A 80 13.24 -0.99 19.60
C ARG A 80 11.84 -0.57 19.21
N LEU A 81 11.19 -1.39 18.39
CA LEU A 81 9.78 -1.22 18.03
C LEU A 81 9.09 -2.58 18.12
N GLY A 82 8.09 -2.67 19.00
CA GLY A 82 7.30 -3.87 19.23
C GLY A 82 6.01 -3.89 18.40
N ILE A 83 4.98 -4.55 18.95
CA ILE A 83 3.64 -4.59 18.35
C ILE A 83 3.06 -3.16 18.30
N GLY A 84 2.47 -2.78 17.16
CA GLY A 84 1.68 -1.56 17.05
C GLY A 84 1.95 -0.72 15.80
N MET A 85 3.09 -0.93 15.14
CA MET A 85 3.51 -0.26 13.91
C MET A 85 3.78 -1.26 12.77
N ASP A 86 4.17 -0.74 11.61
CA ASP A 86 4.29 -1.49 10.34
C ASP A 86 5.33 -2.62 10.40
N SER A 87 6.44 -2.43 11.13
CA SER A 87 7.49 -3.44 11.32
C SER A 87 7.94 -3.54 12.77
N ALA A 88 8.44 -4.71 13.16
CA ALA A 88 9.19 -4.84 14.40
C ALA A 88 10.65 -4.43 14.18
N VAL A 89 11.25 -3.72 15.14
CA VAL A 89 12.69 -3.40 15.19
C VAL A 89 13.30 -4.03 16.42
N ILE A 90 14.22 -4.96 16.22
CA ILE A 90 14.80 -5.81 17.26
C ILE A 90 16.32 -5.66 17.27
N PRO A 91 16.92 -4.99 18.28
CA PRO A 91 18.37 -4.94 18.44
C PRO A 91 18.98 -6.33 18.51
N LEU A 92 20.01 -6.57 17.70
CA LEU A 92 20.76 -7.83 17.68
C LEU A 92 21.92 -7.79 18.67
N ARG A 93 22.38 -8.98 19.04
CA ARG A 93 23.55 -9.16 19.93
C ARG A 93 24.87 -8.73 19.29
N HIS A 94 24.88 -8.46 17.99
CA HIS A 94 26.10 -8.29 17.20
C HIS A 94 26.15 -6.90 16.55
N GLY A 95 27.28 -6.22 16.72
CA GLY A 95 27.70 -5.11 15.85
C GLY A 95 26.78 -3.88 15.78
N GLY A 96 25.89 -3.68 16.76
CA GLY A 96 24.92 -2.57 16.73
C GLY A 96 23.83 -2.72 15.66
N LEU A 97 23.68 -3.92 15.09
CA LEU A 97 22.69 -4.22 14.07
C LEU A 97 21.30 -4.38 14.68
N SER A 98 20.26 -4.15 13.88
CA SER A 98 18.87 -4.46 14.22
C SER A 98 18.25 -5.36 13.15
N LEU A 99 17.46 -6.34 13.58
CA LEU A 99 16.54 -7.05 12.69
C LEU A 99 15.29 -6.21 12.55
N VAL A 100 14.94 -5.87 11.31
CA VAL A 100 13.64 -5.29 10.96
C VAL A 100 12.87 -6.31 10.14
N GLN A 101 11.66 -6.62 10.58
CA GLN A 101 10.84 -7.63 9.91
C GLN A 101 9.35 -7.33 10.02
N THR A 102 8.61 -7.79 9.01
CA THR A 102 7.16 -7.65 8.88
C THR A 102 6.56 -8.89 8.21
N THR A 103 5.26 -9.10 8.41
CA THR A 103 4.46 -10.08 7.69
C THR A 103 3.08 -9.53 7.38
N ASP A 104 2.59 -9.77 6.16
CA ASP A 104 1.20 -9.49 5.81
C ASP A 104 0.69 -10.57 4.83
N PHE A 105 -0.61 -10.75 4.80
CA PHE A 105 -1.29 -11.62 3.85
C PHE A 105 -2.73 -11.16 3.64
N PHE A 106 -3.27 -11.50 2.47
CA PHE A 106 -4.66 -11.22 2.17
C PHE A 106 -5.18 -12.18 1.09
N TYR A 107 -6.45 -11.99 0.73
CA TYR A 107 -7.14 -12.82 -0.25
C TYR A 107 -7.09 -12.16 -1.63
N PRO A 108 -7.18 -12.92 -2.73
CA PRO A 108 -7.16 -12.34 -4.06
C PRO A 108 -8.25 -11.29 -4.26
N LEU A 109 -7.84 -10.13 -4.76
CA LEU A 109 -8.72 -8.97 -5.02
C LEU A 109 -8.73 -8.53 -6.49
N VAL A 110 -7.80 -9.04 -7.30
CA VAL A 110 -7.80 -8.85 -8.77
C VAL A 110 -7.93 -10.19 -9.47
N GLU A 111 -8.48 -10.17 -10.68
CA GLU A 111 -8.69 -11.40 -11.47
C GLU A 111 -7.42 -11.92 -12.14
N ASP A 112 -6.42 -11.05 -12.39
CA ASP A 112 -5.13 -11.41 -12.98
C ASP A 112 -4.22 -12.04 -11.91
N PRO A 113 -3.88 -13.35 -12.00
CA PRO A 113 -3.09 -14.02 -10.97
C PRO A 113 -1.65 -13.52 -10.88
N TYR A 114 -1.05 -13.12 -12.01
CA TYR A 114 0.31 -12.59 -12.03
C TYR A 114 0.35 -11.26 -11.30
N MET A 115 -0.57 -10.34 -11.63
CA MET A 115 -0.66 -9.06 -10.93
C MET A 115 -1.04 -9.25 -9.46
N MET A 116 -1.89 -10.22 -9.13
CA MET A 116 -2.21 -10.57 -7.74
C MET A 116 -0.95 -10.97 -6.95
N GLY A 117 -0.06 -11.77 -7.54
CA GLY A 117 1.24 -12.10 -6.97
C GLY A 117 2.12 -10.88 -6.74
N ARG A 118 2.22 -9.99 -7.73
CA ARG A 118 2.97 -8.73 -7.61
C ARG A 118 2.44 -7.84 -6.49
N ILE A 119 1.12 -7.67 -6.42
CA ILE A 119 0.45 -6.86 -5.38
C ILE A 119 0.71 -7.44 -3.99
N ALA A 120 0.67 -8.76 -3.84
CA ALA A 120 0.94 -9.41 -2.56
C ALA A 120 2.38 -9.19 -2.09
N CYS A 121 3.36 -9.34 -2.98
CA CYS A 121 4.76 -9.04 -2.67
C CYS A 121 4.97 -7.56 -2.33
N ALA A 122 4.40 -6.66 -3.13
CA ALA A 122 4.48 -5.21 -2.90
C ALA A 122 3.89 -4.81 -1.54
N ASN A 123 2.77 -5.42 -1.14
CA ASN A 123 2.15 -5.18 0.17
C ASN A 123 3.06 -5.64 1.31
N VAL A 124 3.66 -6.83 1.22
CA VAL A 124 4.58 -7.35 2.25
C VAL A 124 5.83 -6.47 2.40
N LEU A 125 6.39 -5.99 1.28
CA LEU A 125 7.54 -5.09 1.31
C LEU A 125 7.20 -3.67 1.77
N SER A 126 5.94 -3.26 1.65
CA SER A 126 5.47 -1.91 1.96
C SER A 126 5.79 -1.46 3.39
N ASP A 127 5.67 -2.38 4.35
CA ASP A 127 5.96 -2.13 5.76
C ASP A 127 7.46 -1.87 6.04
N LEU A 128 8.37 -2.53 5.30
CA LEU A 128 9.81 -2.20 5.37
C LEU A 128 10.08 -0.82 4.77
N TYR A 129 9.42 -0.51 3.65
CA TYR A 129 9.53 0.79 3.00
C TYR A 129 8.98 1.92 3.87
N ALA A 130 7.96 1.68 4.70
CA ALA A 130 7.46 2.62 5.69
C ALA A 130 8.51 2.99 6.75
N MET A 131 9.46 2.10 7.03
CA MET A 131 10.60 2.36 7.91
C MET A 131 11.77 3.05 7.18
N GLY A 132 11.59 3.48 5.92
CA GLY A 132 12.65 4.10 5.12
C GLY A 132 13.72 3.11 4.62
N ILE A 133 13.53 1.81 4.81
CA ILE A 133 14.52 0.81 4.42
C ILE A 133 14.32 0.46 2.94
N THR A 134 15.35 0.62 2.10
CA THR A 134 15.23 0.34 0.65
C THR A 134 15.61 -1.08 0.26
N GLU A 135 16.29 -1.81 1.14
CA GLU A 135 16.82 -3.15 0.91
C GLU A 135 16.03 -4.20 1.71
N CYS A 136 15.95 -5.42 1.18
CA CYS A 136 15.34 -6.56 1.87
C CYS A 136 16.26 -7.76 1.70
N ASP A 137 16.85 -8.25 2.78
CA ASP A 137 17.80 -9.36 2.71
C ASP A 137 17.11 -10.67 2.29
N ASN A 138 15.88 -10.89 2.76
CA ASN A 138 15.18 -12.14 2.51
C ASN A 138 13.66 -11.99 2.54
N MET A 139 12.98 -12.72 1.64
CA MET A 139 11.54 -12.94 1.70
C MET A 139 11.17 -14.41 1.87
N LEU A 140 10.08 -14.65 2.61
CA LEU A 140 9.36 -15.93 2.63
C LEU A 140 7.95 -15.74 2.05
N MET A 141 7.46 -16.71 1.27
CA MET A 141 6.12 -16.66 0.69
C MET A 141 5.12 -17.48 1.53
N LEU A 142 3.99 -16.86 1.89
CA LEU A 142 2.86 -17.54 2.53
C LEU A 142 1.76 -17.72 1.49
N LEU A 143 1.38 -18.97 1.22
CA LEU A 143 0.45 -19.30 0.15
C LEU A 143 -0.57 -20.34 0.61
N SER A 144 -1.81 -20.20 0.17
CA SER A 144 -2.75 -21.30 0.21
C SER A 144 -3.45 -21.50 -1.13
N VAL A 145 -3.79 -22.75 -1.40
CA VAL A 145 -4.53 -23.16 -2.59
C VAL A 145 -5.96 -23.47 -2.17
N SER A 146 -6.94 -22.97 -2.93
CA SER A 146 -8.35 -23.22 -2.64
C SER A 146 -8.70 -24.70 -2.81
N GLN A 147 -9.42 -25.27 -1.84
CA GLN A 147 -10.03 -26.60 -1.91
C GLN A 147 -10.98 -26.76 -3.11
N LYS A 148 -11.59 -25.66 -3.57
CA LYS A 148 -12.55 -25.65 -4.68
C LYS A 148 -11.87 -25.55 -6.05
N MET A 149 -10.57 -25.27 -6.09
CA MET A 149 -9.82 -25.15 -7.34
C MET A 149 -9.46 -26.53 -7.86
N ASN A 150 -9.92 -26.86 -9.07
CA ASN A 150 -9.53 -28.09 -9.75
C ASN A 150 -8.04 -28.07 -10.11
N GLU A 151 -7.48 -29.24 -10.43
CA GLU A 151 -6.06 -29.41 -10.69
C GLU A 151 -5.57 -28.57 -11.89
N LYS A 152 -6.36 -28.51 -12.96
CA LYS A 152 -6.02 -27.74 -14.17
C LYS A 152 -5.94 -26.24 -13.92
N ASP A 153 -6.85 -25.70 -13.13
CA ASP A 153 -6.83 -24.29 -12.75
C ASP A 153 -5.70 -24.01 -11.78
N ARG A 154 -5.42 -24.93 -10.84
CA ARG A 154 -4.30 -24.84 -9.90
C ARG A 154 -2.95 -24.76 -10.61
N GLU A 155 -2.71 -25.63 -11.58
CA GLU A 155 -1.48 -25.67 -12.38
C GLU A 155 -1.28 -24.45 -13.29
N ARG A 156 -2.33 -23.65 -13.52
CA ARG A 156 -2.27 -22.44 -14.35
C ARG A 156 -2.19 -21.17 -13.52
N VAL A 157 -3.06 -21.05 -12.52
CA VAL A 157 -3.21 -19.85 -11.69
C VAL A 157 -2.07 -19.69 -10.70
N MET A 158 -1.72 -20.76 -9.97
CA MET A 158 -0.73 -20.65 -8.89
C MET A 158 0.67 -20.32 -9.41
N PRO A 159 1.18 -20.91 -10.52
CA PRO A 159 2.50 -20.54 -11.05
C PRO A 159 2.58 -19.10 -11.54
N LEU A 160 1.49 -18.54 -12.08
CA LEU A 160 1.44 -17.13 -12.46
C LEU A 160 1.52 -16.22 -11.24
N MET A 161 0.79 -16.56 -10.17
CA MET A 161 0.84 -15.82 -8.90
C MET A 161 2.22 -15.88 -8.24
N ILE A 162 2.85 -17.06 -8.21
CA ILE A 162 4.22 -17.21 -7.71
C ILE A 162 5.21 -16.41 -8.57
N ARG A 163 5.06 -16.44 -9.90
CA ARG A 163 5.90 -15.65 -10.82
C ARG A 163 5.77 -14.15 -10.56
N GLY A 164 4.54 -13.65 -10.40
CA GLY A 164 4.31 -12.25 -10.07
C GLY A 164 4.96 -11.86 -8.75
N PHE A 165 4.81 -12.70 -7.71
CA PHE A 165 5.45 -12.45 -6.42
C PHE A 165 6.97 -12.37 -6.55
N ARG A 166 7.57 -13.34 -7.27
CA ARG A 166 9.02 -13.38 -7.52
C ARG A 166 9.50 -12.15 -8.30
N ASP A 167 8.82 -11.78 -9.38
CA ASP A 167 9.27 -10.67 -10.23
C ASP A 167 9.19 -9.32 -9.47
N ALA A 168 8.22 -9.15 -8.56
CA ALA A 168 8.17 -7.98 -7.67
C ALA A 168 9.28 -8.02 -6.59
N ALA A 169 9.62 -9.20 -6.07
CA ALA A 169 10.74 -9.37 -5.14
C ALA A 169 12.07 -9.01 -5.83
N GLU A 170 12.28 -9.46 -7.08
CA GLU A 170 13.46 -9.12 -7.89
C GLU A 170 13.56 -7.61 -8.15
N GLU A 171 12.45 -6.94 -8.47
CA GLU A 171 12.39 -5.46 -8.56
C GLU A 171 12.75 -4.78 -7.23
N GLY A 172 12.32 -5.38 -6.11
CA GLY A 172 12.69 -4.97 -4.76
C GLY A 172 14.15 -5.21 -4.40
N GLY A 173 14.94 -5.87 -5.26
CA GLY A 173 16.33 -6.23 -5.01
C GLY A 173 16.51 -7.42 -4.07
N THR A 174 15.47 -8.25 -3.92
CA THR A 174 15.46 -9.39 -2.99
C THR A 174 15.01 -10.68 -3.69
N SER A 175 14.98 -11.78 -2.95
CA SER A 175 14.54 -13.07 -3.46
C SER A 175 13.69 -13.82 -2.43
N VAL A 176 12.84 -14.71 -2.94
CA VAL A 176 12.05 -15.62 -2.11
C VAL A 176 12.85 -16.91 -1.93
N THR A 177 13.34 -17.18 -0.72
CA THR A 177 14.20 -18.34 -0.43
C THR A 177 13.47 -19.49 0.25
N GLY A 178 12.20 -19.29 0.59
CA GLY A 178 11.38 -20.30 1.26
C GLY A 178 9.95 -19.82 1.43
N GLY A 179 9.16 -20.62 2.15
CA GLY A 179 7.76 -20.33 2.37
C GLY A 179 6.97 -21.55 2.79
N GLN A 180 5.65 -21.38 2.90
CA GLN A 180 4.73 -22.47 3.20
C GLN A 180 3.53 -22.38 2.27
N THR A 181 3.16 -23.53 1.68
CA THR A 181 1.94 -23.66 0.87
C THR A 181 1.01 -24.71 1.48
N VAL A 182 -0.25 -24.35 1.72
CA VAL A 182 -1.25 -25.25 2.30
C VAL A 182 -2.55 -25.31 1.49
N ILE A 183 -3.33 -26.37 1.67
CA ILE A 183 -4.70 -26.42 1.17
C ILE A 183 -5.62 -25.71 2.17
N ASN A 184 -6.45 -24.78 1.69
CA ASN A 184 -7.36 -23.99 2.51
C ASN A 184 -8.67 -23.74 1.75
N PRO A 185 -9.83 -23.46 2.38
CA PRO A 185 -11.05 -23.12 1.62
C PRO A 185 -10.82 -21.94 0.67
N TRP A 186 -10.01 -20.96 1.07
CA TRP A 186 -9.70 -19.75 0.31
C TRP A 186 -8.22 -19.68 -0.08
N ILE A 187 -7.93 -18.99 -1.17
CA ILE A 187 -6.55 -18.62 -1.54
C ILE A 187 -6.09 -17.51 -0.60
N ILE A 188 -4.93 -17.70 0.00
CA ILE A 188 -4.21 -16.70 0.80
C ILE A 188 -2.89 -16.48 0.07
N VAL A 189 -2.51 -15.22 -0.06
CA VAL A 189 -1.22 -14.83 -0.62
C VAL A 189 -0.63 -13.72 0.25
N GLY A 190 0.64 -13.88 0.59
CA GLY A 190 1.35 -12.99 1.49
C GLY A 190 2.77 -13.46 1.70
N GLY A 191 3.39 -12.99 2.77
CA GLY A 191 4.79 -13.31 3.02
C GLY A 191 5.36 -12.66 4.27
N VAL A 192 6.67 -12.81 4.37
CA VAL A 192 7.52 -12.17 5.38
C VAL A 192 8.61 -11.44 4.62
N ALA A 193 8.94 -10.22 5.02
CA ALA A 193 10.13 -9.51 4.57
C ALA A 193 11.03 -9.23 5.79
N SER A 194 12.32 -9.45 5.62
CA SER A 194 13.30 -9.30 6.70
C SER A 194 14.59 -8.67 6.19
N VAL A 195 15.18 -7.83 7.04
CA VAL A 195 16.44 -7.15 6.79
C VAL A 195 17.20 -6.96 8.10
N VAL A 196 18.51 -7.10 8.05
CA VAL A 196 19.42 -6.78 9.14
C VAL A 196 20.18 -5.53 8.77
N CYS A 197 19.87 -4.43 9.47
CA CYS A 197 20.34 -3.11 9.10
C CYS A 197 20.98 -2.36 10.26
N GLN A 198 21.79 -1.37 9.90
CA GLN A 198 22.39 -0.38 10.79
C GLN A 198 21.37 0.68 11.22
N PRO A 199 21.59 1.38 12.35
CA PRO A 199 20.66 2.39 12.86
C PRO A 199 20.34 3.56 11.91
N ASN A 200 21.21 3.84 10.93
CA ASN A 200 21.04 4.92 9.96
C ASN A 200 20.29 4.48 8.69
N GLU A 201 19.99 3.20 8.53
CA GLU A 201 19.31 2.67 7.34
C GLU A 201 17.78 2.64 7.48
N PHE A 202 17.27 2.80 8.71
CA PHE A 202 15.86 2.95 9.00
C PHE A 202 15.55 4.27 9.71
N ILE A 203 14.31 4.71 9.58
CA ILE A 203 13.75 5.91 10.19
C ILE A 203 12.69 5.45 11.19
N MET A 204 12.86 5.80 12.46
CA MET A 204 11.86 5.50 13.49
C MET A 204 10.58 6.31 13.23
N PRO A 205 9.38 5.70 13.33
CA PRO A 205 8.14 6.35 12.94
C PRO A 205 7.55 7.23 14.07
N ASP A 206 8.37 7.99 14.78
CA ASP A 206 7.97 8.71 16.01
C ASP A 206 8.51 10.15 16.14
N GLY A 207 9.15 10.67 15.09
CA GLY A 207 9.88 11.95 15.12
C GLY A 207 9.12 13.18 14.62
N ALA A 208 7.84 13.11 14.28
CA ALA A 208 7.10 14.24 13.69
C ALA A 208 7.03 15.45 14.64
N VAL A 209 7.11 16.67 14.08
CA VAL A 209 7.08 17.94 14.82
C VAL A 209 5.97 18.87 14.32
N PRO A 210 5.44 19.79 15.17
CA PRO A 210 4.53 20.81 14.70
C PRO A 210 5.14 21.64 13.57
N GLY A 211 4.40 21.82 12.48
CA GLY A 211 4.85 22.52 11.28
C GLY A 211 5.20 21.61 10.11
N ASP A 212 5.49 20.32 10.38
CA ASP A 212 5.62 19.31 9.33
C ASP A 212 4.35 19.24 8.47
N VAL A 213 4.52 18.65 7.28
CA VAL A 213 3.41 18.36 6.38
C VAL A 213 3.28 16.87 6.14
N LEU A 214 2.05 16.44 5.85
CA LEU A 214 1.71 15.06 5.55
C LEU A 214 1.74 14.86 4.04
N VAL A 215 2.55 13.93 3.57
CA VAL A 215 2.68 13.57 2.15
C VAL A 215 2.18 12.14 1.93
N LEU A 216 1.30 11.94 0.96
CA LEU A 216 0.80 10.61 0.56
C LEU A 216 1.36 10.24 -0.82
N THR A 217 1.89 9.04 -1.00
CA THR A 217 2.64 8.65 -2.23
C THR A 217 1.87 7.79 -3.23
N LYS A 218 0.63 7.40 -2.93
CA LYS A 218 -0.29 6.74 -3.87
C LYS A 218 -1.71 7.26 -3.68
N PRO A 219 -2.54 7.26 -4.73
CA PRO A 219 -3.94 7.65 -4.59
C PRO A 219 -4.74 6.62 -3.79
N LEU A 220 -5.80 7.08 -3.14
CA LEU A 220 -6.78 6.28 -2.41
C LEU A 220 -7.88 5.74 -3.34
N GLY A 221 -8.69 4.80 -2.84
CA GLY A 221 -9.88 4.30 -3.51
C GLY A 221 -9.69 2.95 -4.20
N THR A 222 -8.62 2.22 -3.91
CA THR A 222 -8.34 0.90 -4.51
C THR A 222 -9.48 -0.09 -4.28
N ARG A 223 -10.03 -0.15 -3.06
CA ARG A 223 -11.19 -1.01 -2.75
C ARG A 223 -12.42 -0.64 -3.58
N VAL A 224 -12.67 0.64 -3.80
CA VAL A 224 -13.82 1.12 -4.58
C VAL A 224 -13.66 0.69 -6.04
N ALA A 225 -12.47 0.87 -6.61
CA ALA A 225 -12.16 0.49 -7.99
C ALA A 225 -12.35 -1.02 -8.22
N VAL A 226 -11.79 -1.85 -7.35
CA VAL A 226 -11.92 -3.30 -7.40
C VAL A 226 -13.39 -3.73 -7.28
N ASN A 227 -14.14 -3.18 -6.33
CA ASN A 227 -15.54 -3.54 -6.17
C ASN A 227 -16.39 -3.08 -7.35
N ALA A 228 -16.17 -1.85 -7.84
CA ALA A 228 -16.90 -1.33 -8.99
C ALA A 228 -16.71 -2.20 -10.23
N TYR A 229 -15.49 -2.68 -10.47
CA TYR A 229 -15.17 -3.59 -11.57
C TYR A 229 -15.91 -4.92 -11.44
N LEU A 230 -15.88 -5.56 -10.26
CA LEU A 230 -16.63 -6.80 -10.01
C LEU A 230 -18.15 -6.61 -10.17
N TRP A 231 -18.66 -5.39 -9.96
CA TRP A 231 -20.09 -5.11 -10.08
C TRP A 231 -20.56 -4.97 -11.52
N ILE A 232 -19.67 -4.80 -12.50
CA ILE A 232 -20.02 -4.73 -13.93
C ILE A 232 -20.86 -5.95 -14.34
N ASP A 233 -20.51 -7.13 -13.84
CA ASP A 233 -21.17 -8.41 -14.13
C ASP A 233 -22.31 -8.73 -13.15
N GLN A 234 -22.66 -7.81 -12.24
CA GLN A 234 -23.70 -8.01 -11.22
C GLN A 234 -24.80 -6.95 -11.39
N PRO A 235 -25.86 -7.22 -12.19
CA PRO A 235 -26.85 -6.22 -12.59
C PRO A 235 -27.44 -5.38 -11.44
N GLU A 236 -27.77 -6.03 -10.32
CA GLU A 236 -28.30 -5.37 -9.12
C GLU A 236 -27.33 -4.36 -8.51
N LYS A 237 -26.03 -4.67 -8.52
CA LYS A 237 -24.99 -3.79 -7.97
C LYS A 237 -24.56 -2.74 -8.97
N TRP A 238 -24.42 -3.10 -10.25
CA TRP A 238 -24.14 -2.15 -11.34
C TRP A 238 -25.20 -1.03 -11.38
N ASN A 239 -26.48 -1.38 -11.19
CA ASN A 239 -27.58 -0.42 -11.15
C ASN A 239 -27.41 0.68 -10.10
N LYS A 240 -26.63 0.47 -9.04
CA LYS A 240 -26.36 1.50 -8.01
C LYS A 240 -25.38 2.58 -8.48
N ILE A 241 -24.50 2.26 -9.42
CA ILE A 241 -23.37 3.12 -9.82
C ILE A 241 -23.42 3.53 -11.28
N LYS A 242 -24.22 2.86 -12.13
CA LYS A 242 -24.32 3.13 -13.58
C LYS A 242 -24.74 4.55 -13.97
N LEU A 243 -25.30 5.32 -13.04
CA LEU A 243 -25.70 6.72 -13.26
C LEU A 243 -24.56 7.72 -12.97
N VAL A 244 -23.48 7.29 -12.33
CA VAL A 244 -22.35 8.16 -11.92
C VAL A 244 -21.04 7.82 -12.61
N VAL A 245 -20.94 6.66 -13.27
CA VAL A 245 -19.72 6.18 -13.93
C VAL A 245 -20.08 5.29 -15.12
N THR A 246 -19.25 5.31 -16.18
CA THR A 246 -19.37 4.36 -17.29
C THR A 246 -18.60 3.05 -17.02
N LYS A 247 -18.80 2.03 -17.85
CA LYS A 247 -18.04 0.77 -17.70
C LYS A 247 -16.56 0.99 -17.99
N GLU A 248 -16.28 1.81 -19.00
CA GLU A 248 -14.93 2.16 -19.45
C GLU A 248 -14.16 2.86 -18.33
N GLU A 249 -14.77 3.87 -17.69
CA GLU A 249 -14.19 4.58 -16.54
C GLU A 249 -13.89 3.63 -15.36
N VAL A 250 -14.74 2.63 -15.13
CA VAL A 250 -14.50 1.61 -14.08
C VAL A 250 -13.34 0.69 -14.44
N ILE A 251 -13.23 0.26 -15.71
CA ILE A 251 -12.14 -0.58 -16.18
C ILE A 251 -10.81 0.17 -16.08
N GLU A 252 -10.76 1.45 -16.49
CA GLU A 252 -9.57 2.29 -16.36
C GLU A 252 -9.16 2.48 -14.89
N ALA A 253 -10.13 2.74 -14.00
CA ALA A 253 -9.86 2.87 -12.57
C ALA A 253 -9.38 1.56 -11.92
N TYR A 254 -9.89 0.41 -12.37
CA TYR A 254 -9.43 -0.91 -11.91
C TYR A 254 -8.00 -1.19 -12.34
N GLN A 255 -7.66 -0.89 -13.60
CA GLN A 255 -6.28 -1.00 -14.09
C GLN A 255 -5.34 -0.08 -13.31
N GLU A 256 -5.72 1.18 -13.09
CA GLU A 256 -4.94 2.12 -12.28
C GLU A 256 -4.73 1.61 -10.85
N ALA A 257 -5.80 1.12 -10.21
CA ALA A 257 -5.69 0.52 -8.88
C ALA A 257 -4.73 -0.67 -8.89
N MET A 258 -4.87 -1.59 -9.85
CA MET A 258 -4.00 -2.77 -9.98
C MET A 258 -2.52 -2.38 -10.15
N PHE A 259 -2.21 -1.39 -11.01
CA PHE A 259 -0.84 -0.90 -11.18
C PHE A 259 -0.32 -0.15 -9.94
N SER A 260 -1.16 0.68 -9.31
CA SER A 260 -0.82 1.39 -8.07
C SER A 260 -0.47 0.42 -6.94
N MET A 261 -1.30 -0.61 -6.75
CA MET A 261 -1.09 -1.65 -5.74
C MET A 261 0.15 -2.50 -6.03
N ALA A 262 0.50 -2.72 -7.30
CA ALA A 262 1.70 -3.49 -7.69
C ALA A 262 3.00 -2.67 -7.64
N THR A 263 2.92 -1.33 -7.54
CA THR A 263 4.09 -0.45 -7.48
C THR A 263 4.75 -0.54 -6.10
N LEU A 264 6.05 -0.78 -6.03
CA LEU A 264 6.79 -0.82 -4.76
C LEU A 264 6.93 0.58 -4.15
N ASN A 265 6.84 0.68 -2.82
CA ASN A 265 7.13 1.93 -2.09
C ASN A 265 8.66 2.20 -1.94
N ARG A 266 9.53 1.38 -2.57
CA ARG A 266 11.00 1.44 -2.48
C ARG A 266 11.58 2.81 -2.79
N THR A 267 11.12 3.46 -3.86
CA THR A 267 11.58 4.80 -4.24
C THR A 267 11.20 5.83 -3.17
N ALA A 268 9.97 5.76 -2.64
CA ALA A 268 9.54 6.67 -1.58
C ALA A 268 10.38 6.49 -0.30
N ALA A 269 10.70 5.25 0.08
CA ALA A 269 11.58 4.93 1.21
C ALA A 269 12.97 5.57 1.05
N GLY A 270 13.59 5.44 -0.13
CA GLY A 270 14.90 6.07 -0.38
C GLY A 270 14.84 7.60 -0.33
N LEU A 271 13.76 8.20 -0.84
CA LEU A 271 13.57 9.65 -0.78
C LEU A 271 13.27 10.16 0.64
N MET A 272 12.72 9.33 1.54
CA MET A 272 12.53 9.70 2.95
C MET A 272 13.85 10.09 3.60
N HIS A 273 14.93 9.33 3.36
CA HIS A 273 16.27 9.67 3.86
C HIS A 273 16.78 10.97 3.26
N LYS A 274 16.70 11.12 1.93
CA LYS A 274 17.18 12.31 1.20
C LYS A 274 16.51 13.60 1.68
N TYR A 275 15.21 13.53 1.97
CA TYR A 275 14.40 14.68 2.33
C TYR A 275 14.11 14.79 3.83
N GLN A 276 14.80 13.99 4.66
CA GLN A 276 14.75 14.04 6.12
C GLN A 276 13.34 13.85 6.67
N ALA A 277 12.66 12.79 6.23
CA ALA A 277 11.38 12.40 6.81
C ALA A 277 11.52 12.16 8.32
N HIS A 278 10.52 12.63 9.06
CA HIS A 278 10.49 12.53 10.52
C HIS A 278 9.73 11.29 11.02
N ALA A 279 8.75 10.83 10.24
CA ALA A 279 7.97 9.63 10.53
C ALA A 279 7.24 9.19 9.26
N ALA A 280 6.95 7.90 9.14
CA ALA A 280 6.07 7.39 8.09
C ALA A 280 5.32 6.14 8.54
N THR A 281 4.24 5.85 7.82
CA THR A 281 3.49 4.58 7.85
C THR A 281 3.01 4.31 6.44
N ASP A 282 2.58 3.09 6.12
CA ASP A 282 1.87 2.84 4.88
C ASP A 282 0.34 2.90 5.08
N VAL A 283 -0.42 3.07 3.99
CA VAL A 283 -1.89 3.13 4.06
C VAL A 283 -2.47 1.83 3.47
N THR A 284 -2.93 0.93 4.34
CA THR A 284 -3.53 -0.36 3.94
C THR A 284 -4.93 -0.56 4.53
N GLY A 285 -5.17 -1.66 5.24
CA GLY A 285 -6.50 -2.18 5.50
C GLY A 285 -7.36 -1.35 6.48
N PHE A 286 -6.77 -0.43 7.24
CA PHE A 286 -7.53 0.48 8.11
C PHE A 286 -7.93 1.79 7.43
N GLY A 287 -7.48 2.01 6.20
CA GLY A 287 -7.68 3.26 5.48
C GLY A 287 -6.84 4.41 6.02
N LEU A 288 -6.81 5.51 5.26
CA LEU A 288 -5.96 6.67 5.55
C LEU A 288 -6.08 7.16 7.00
N LEU A 289 -7.30 7.34 7.51
CA LEU A 289 -7.52 7.88 8.86
C LEU A 289 -7.10 6.89 9.95
N GLY A 290 -7.26 5.59 9.72
CA GLY A 290 -6.82 4.56 10.66
C GLY A 290 -5.31 4.53 10.81
N HIS A 291 -4.59 4.46 9.68
CA HIS A 291 -3.12 4.49 9.67
C HIS A 291 -2.55 5.82 10.15
N ALA A 292 -3.16 6.96 9.76
CA ALA A 292 -2.76 8.27 10.28
C ALA A 292 -2.91 8.37 11.80
N ASN A 293 -3.98 7.80 12.38
CA ASN A 293 -4.15 7.76 13.84
C ASN A 293 -3.10 6.88 14.53
N ASN A 294 -2.71 5.76 13.92
CA ASN A 294 -1.66 4.90 14.47
C ASN A 294 -0.32 5.64 14.50
N LEU A 295 0.03 6.26 13.38
CA LEU A 295 1.24 7.06 13.29
C LEU A 295 1.20 8.22 14.28
N ALA A 296 0.10 8.97 14.37
CA ALA A 296 -0.03 10.08 15.33
C ALA A 296 0.18 9.63 16.79
N ARG A 297 -0.40 8.49 17.18
CA ARG A 297 -0.26 7.90 18.53
C ARG A 297 1.18 7.50 18.86
N GLN A 298 1.95 7.11 17.86
CA GLN A 298 3.34 6.68 18.02
C GLN A 298 4.31 7.86 18.25
N GLN A 299 3.91 9.09 17.96
CA GLN A 299 4.82 10.24 18.02
C GLN A 299 5.31 10.55 19.44
N GLN A 300 6.59 10.92 19.56
CA GLN A 300 7.16 11.38 20.84
C GLN A 300 6.68 12.78 21.21
N ASN A 301 6.48 13.65 20.22
CA ASN A 301 6.01 15.01 20.43
C ASN A 301 4.49 15.06 20.65
N GLU A 302 4.01 16.14 21.26
CA GLU A 302 2.58 16.47 21.37
C GLU A 302 2.08 17.05 20.04
N VAL A 303 1.82 16.17 19.08
CA VAL A 303 1.38 16.54 17.72
C VAL A 303 0.02 15.95 17.37
N ALA A 304 -0.72 16.59 16.48
CA ALA A 304 -1.92 16.04 15.85
C ALA A 304 -1.82 16.19 14.33
N PHE A 305 -2.43 15.26 13.61
CA PHE A 305 -2.40 15.22 12.15
C PHE A 305 -3.72 15.72 11.57
N VAL A 306 -3.66 16.70 10.67
CA VAL A 306 -4.84 17.28 10.04
C VAL A 306 -4.77 17.12 8.54
N ILE A 307 -5.64 16.26 8.01
CA ILE A 307 -5.73 15.95 6.60
C ILE A 307 -6.78 16.86 5.95
N HIS A 308 -6.33 17.60 4.94
CA HIS A 308 -7.09 18.60 4.21
C HIS A 308 -7.51 18.12 2.81
N ASN A 309 -6.67 17.30 2.18
CA ASN A 309 -6.85 16.87 0.80
C ASN A 309 -6.84 15.34 0.70
N LEU A 310 -7.61 14.78 -0.23
CA LEU A 310 -7.64 13.35 -0.51
C LEU A 310 -7.36 13.11 -2.00
N PRO A 311 -6.15 12.65 -2.39
CA PRO A 311 -5.90 12.18 -3.74
C PRO A 311 -6.60 10.83 -3.92
N ILE A 312 -7.59 10.79 -4.81
CA ILE A 312 -8.46 9.64 -5.02
C ILE A 312 -8.43 9.28 -6.50
N ILE A 313 -8.31 7.99 -6.82
CA ILE A 313 -8.44 7.48 -8.20
C ILE A 313 -9.72 8.03 -8.80
N ALA A 314 -9.63 8.56 -10.02
CA ALA A 314 -10.73 9.31 -10.62
C ALA A 314 -12.05 8.54 -10.58
N LYS A 315 -13.16 9.26 -10.33
CA LYS A 315 -14.53 8.72 -10.18
C LYS A 315 -14.79 7.90 -8.92
N MET A 316 -13.78 7.42 -8.20
CA MET A 316 -14.01 6.59 -7.01
C MET A 316 -14.70 7.35 -5.87
N ALA A 317 -14.45 8.66 -5.76
CA ALA A 317 -15.18 9.53 -4.85
C ALA A 317 -16.68 9.60 -5.19
N ALA A 318 -17.03 9.68 -6.48
CA ALA A 318 -18.42 9.69 -6.94
C ALA A 318 -19.12 8.36 -6.69
N ILE A 319 -18.46 7.24 -6.98
CA ILE A 319 -18.96 5.89 -6.70
C ILE A 319 -19.18 5.70 -5.19
N SER A 320 -18.21 6.10 -4.36
CA SER A 320 -18.35 6.02 -2.91
C SER A 320 -19.56 6.81 -2.41
N LYS A 321 -19.79 8.03 -2.90
CA LYS A 321 -20.96 8.85 -2.54
C LYS A 321 -22.28 8.18 -2.96
N ALA A 322 -22.35 7.66 -4.19
CA ALA A 322 -23.53 6.95 -4.69
C ALA A 322 -23.87 5.71 -3.85
N CYS A 323 -22.88 5.09 -3.21
CA CYS A 323 -23.05 3.94 -2.34
C CYS A 323 -23.24 4.28 -0.84
N GLY A 324 -23.36 5.57 -0.48
CA GLY A 324 -23.48 6.02 0.91
C GLY A 324 -22.28 5.57 1.76
N ASN A 325 -22.54 4.94 2.90
CA ASN A 325 -21.52 4.57 3.89
C ASN A 325 -20.87 3.20 3.63
N LEU A 326 -21.05 2.63 2.43
CA LEU A 326 -20.55 1.29 2.13
C LEU A 326 -19.02 1.22 2.14
N PHE A 327 -18.37 2.23 1.57
CA PHE A 327 -16.91 2.29 1.45
C PHE A 327 -16.27 3.22 2.48
N ASN A 328 -16.97 4.30 2.87
CA ASN A 328 -16.44 5.36 3.75
C ASN A 328 -15.10 5.96 3.25
N LEU A 329 -14.94 6.09 1.93
CA LEU A 329 -13.72 6.59 1.31
C LEU A 329 -13.41 8.03 1.74
N LEU A 330 -14.44 8.88 1.78
CA LEU A 330 -14.28 10.30 2.11
C LEU A 330 -14.07 10.54 3.61
N GLN A 331 -14.50 9.59 4.44
CA GLN A 331 -14.23 9.57 5.88
C GLN A 331 -12.85 8.96 6.19
N GLY A 332 -12.11 8.52 5.17
CA GLY A 332 -10.76 7.96 5.33
C GLY A 332 -10.70 6.57 5.94
N THR A 333 -11.82 5.85 6.04
CA THR A 333 -11.89 4.50 6.65
C THR A 333 -12.16 3.40 5.62
N SER A 334 -12.13 3.74 4.33
CA SER A 334 -12.06 2.73 3.27
C SER A 334 -10.72 2.01 3.36
N ALA A 335 -10.76 0.68 3.42
CA ALA A 335 -9.57 -0.12 3.32
C ALA A 335 -8.87 0.13 1.97
N GLU A 336 -7.55 0.20 2.01
CA GLU A 336 -6.66 0.16 0.87
C GLU A 336 -5.88 -1.16 0.91
N THR A 337 -5.27 -1.56 -0.21
CA THR A 337 -4.33 -2.69 -0.25
C THR A 337 -3.07 -2.24 -0.95
N SER A 338 -1.89 -2.53 -0.40
CA SER A 338 -0.61 -2.05 -0.95
C SER A 338 -0.63 -0.56 -1.32
N GLY A 339 -1.15 0.28 -0.42
CA GLY A 339 -1.26 1.71 -0.65
C GLY A 339 0.09 2.42 -0.61
N GLY A 340 0.04 3.74 -0.55
CA GLY A 340 1.23 4.57 -0.50
C GLY A 340 1.72 4.77 0.93
N LEU A 341 2.91 5.35 1.06
CA LEU A 341 3.41 5.86 2.32
C LEU A 341 2.72 7.18 2.66
N LEU A 342 2.33 7.33 3.92
CA LEU A 342 1.99 8.57 4.57
C LEU A 342 3.20 9.07 5.36
N VAL A 343 3.86 10.11 4.86
CA VAL A 343 5.16 10.59 5.36
C VAL A 343 5.01 11.96 6.01
N CYS A 344 5.55 12.13 7.21
CA CYS A 344 5.75 13.43 7.86
C CYS A 344 7.09 14.01 7.39
N LEU A 345 7.04 15.14 6.70
CA LEU A 345 8.22 15.82 6.15
C LEU A 345 8.32 17.27 6.63
N PRO A 346 9.55 17.80 6.77
CA PRO A 346 9.78 19.23 6.88
C PRO A 346 9.12 19.96 5.70
N ARG A 347 8.42 21.06 6.00
CA ARG A 347 7.60 21.80 5.03
C ARG A 347 8.39 22.23 3.79
N GLU A 348 9.63 22.66 4.00
CA GLU A 348 10.57 23.12 2.97
C GLU A 348 11.11 22.01 2.07
N GLN A 349 11.00 20.75 2.51
CA GLN A 349 11.46 19.57 1.76
C GLN A 349 10.32 18.88 1.00
N ALA A 350 9.08 18.98 1.48
CA ALA A 350 7.94 18.26 0.93
C ALA A 350 7.69 18.53 -0.56
N ALA A 351 7.83 19.77 -1.03
CA ALA A 351 7.65 20.09 -2.44
C ALA A 351 8.72 19.44 -3.34
N LYS A 352 9.96 19.37 -2.85
CA LYS A 352 11.07 18.72 -3.58
C LYS A 352 10.90 17.20 -3.60
N PHE A 353 10.51 16.61 -2.47
CA PHE A 353 10.13 15.20 -2.40
C PHE A 353 9.03 14.86 -3.42
N CYS A 354 7.95 15.64 -3.47
CA CYS A 354 6.85 15.41 -4.41
C CYS A 354 7.28 15.57 -5.87
N SER A 355 8.11 16.58 -6.16
CA SER A 355 8.64 16.79 -7.50
C SER A 355 9.53 15.64 -7.97
N GLU A 356 10.39 15.11 -7.09
CA GLU A 356 11.28 14.02 -7.44
C GLU A 356 10.54 12.69 -7.61
N MET A 357 9.56 12.40 -6.74
CA MET A 357 8.62 11.28 -6.92
C MET A 357 7.96 11.32 -8.30
N LYS A 358 7.47 12.49 -8.72
CA LYS A 358 6.84 12.69 -10.03
C LYS A 358 7.82 12.47 -11.19
N ASN A 359 9.04 13.00 -11.08
CA ASN A 359 10.05 12.90 -12.13
C ASN A 359 10.53 11.46 -12.34
N LEU A 360 10.79 10.72 -11.25
CA LEU A 360 11.22 9.32 -11.31
C LEU A 360 10.12 8.43 -11.89
N SER A 361 8.85 8.73 -11.59
CA SER A 361 7.71 8.01 -12.16
C SER A 361 7.52 8.26 -13.67
N SER A 362 8.03 9.39 -14.19
CA SER A 362 7.94 9.78 -15.60
C SER A 362 9.14 9.31 -16.44
N GLY A 363 10.30 9.04 -15.82
CA GLY A 363 11.56 8.75 -16.51
C GLY A 363 11.89 7.26 -16.68
N ALA A 364 11.21 6.35 -15.99
CA ALA A 364 11.40 4.91 -16.17
C ALA A 364 10.70 4.46 -17.48
N GLY A 365 11.50 4.15 -18.52
CA GLY A 365 11.07 3.78 -19.87
C GLY A 365 10.32 2.44 -19.99
N GLY A 366 9.18 2.30 -19.31
CA GLY A 366 8.24 1.20 -19.45
C GLY A 366 6.93 1.54 -18.74
N GLN A 367 5.86 1.76 -19.52
CA GLN A 367 4.47 1.98 -19.07
C GLN A 367 4.33 2.94 -17.87
N GLY A 368 4.25 4.24 -18.19
CA GLY A 368 4.24 5.36 -17.26
C GLY A 368 3.45 5.11 -15.98
N ALA A 369 4.16 5.07 -14.85
CA ALA A 369 3.55 5.22 -13.56
C ALA A 369 3.08 6.68 -13.42
N VAL A 370 1.78 6.90 -13.23
CA VAL A 370 1.27 8.13 -12.63
C VAL A 370 1.55 7.99 -11.14
N GLY A 371 2.84 7.94 -10.80
CA GLY A 371 3.34 8.03 -9.44
C GLY A 371 3.42 9.51 -9.10
N GLY A 372 2.48 9.95 -8.28
CA GLY A 372 2.48 11.28 -7.69
C GLY A 372 2.68 11.16 -6.18
N ALA A 373 3.19 12.21 -5.57
CA ALA A 373 3.03 12.40 -4.14
C ALA A 373 2.29 13.71 -3.90
N TRP A 374 1.42 13.72 -2.90
CA TRP A 374 0.54 14.86 -2.61
C TRP A 374 0.76 15.30 -1.19
N ILE A 375 0.96 16.60 -0.99
CA ILE A 375 0.82 17.20 0.34
C ILE A 375 -0.67 17.20 0.68
N ILE A 376 -1.06 16.35 1.62
CA ILE A 376 -2.46 16.12 1.98
C ILE A 376 -2.87 16.82 3.27
N GLY A 377 -1.91 17.28 4.08
CA GLY A 377 -2.22 17.84 5.38
C GLY A 377 -1.02 18.41 6.11
N ILE A 378 -1.22 18.72 7.38
CA ILE A 378 -0.21 19.30 8.27
C ILE A 378 -0.13 18.54 9.59
N VAL A 379 0.99 18.69 10.26
CA VAL A 379 1.19 18.32 11.65
C VAL A 379 1.09 19.59 12.50
N GLU A 380 0.14 19.62 13.43
CA GLU A 380 -0.05 20.72 14.39
C GLU A 380 0.31 20.27 15.80
N LYS A 381 0.43 21.20 16.75
CA LYS A 381 0.54 20.83 18.17
C LYS A 381 -0.79 20.20 18.60
N GLY A 382 -0.76 19.04 19.25
CA GLY A 382 -1.98 18.34 19.60
C GLY A 382 -1.78 17.08 20.45
N ASP A 383 -2.81 16.25 20.49
CA ASP A 383 -3.03 15.17 21.46
C ASP A 383 -2.75 13.77 20.89
N ARG A 384 -1.91 13.68 19.84
CA ARG A 384 -1.52 12.43 19.17
C ARG A 384 -2.68 11.70 18.49
N HIS A 385 -3.60 12.48 17.92
CA HIS A 385 -4.68 12.00 17.05
C HIS A 385 -4.56 12.54 15.63
N ALA A 386 -5.20 11.83 14.70
CA ALA A 386 -5.39 12.27 13.33
C ALA A 386 -6.86 12.53 13.03
N ARG A 387 -7.12 13.58 12.26
CA ARG A 387 -8.45 13.92 11.74
C ARG A 387 -8.40 14.33 10.28
N ILE A 388 -9.48 14.04 9.56
CA ILE A 388 -9.78 14.64 8.26
C ILE A 388 -10.74 15.80 8.51
N ILE A 389 -10.53 16.95 7.89
CA ILE A 389 -11.46 18.09 8.01
C ILE A 389 -12.86 17.73 7.47
N ASP A 390 -13.92 18.39 7.93
CA ASP A 390 -15.31 18.05 7.58
C ASP A 390 -15.59 18.02 6.07
N LYS A 391 -14.91 18.89 5.32
CA LYS A 391 -15.05 19.02 3.85
C LYS A 391 -13.67 18.93 3.20
N PRO A 392 -13.07 17.74 3.13
CA PRO A 392 -11.75 17.59 2.54
C PRO A 392 -11.82 17.88 1.04
N ARG A 393 -10.79 18.54 0.51
CA ARG A 393 -10.68 18.76 -0.94
C ARG A 393 -10.33 17.43 -1.61
N ILE A 394 -11.14 17.03 -2.59
CA ILE A 394 -10.84 15.85 -3.40
C ILE A 394 -9.90 16.26 -4.54
N ILE A 395 -8.78 15.56 -4.65
CA ILE A 395 -7.87 15.67 -5.79
C ILE A 395 -8.14 14.43 -6.64
N GLU A 396 -8.86 14.59 -7.74
CA GLU A 396 -9.13 13.50 -8.68
C GLU A 396 -7.82 13.14 -9.41
N VAL A 397 -7.41 11.88 -9.28
CA VAL A 397 -6.18 11.35 -9.89
C VAL A 397 -6.55 10.52 -11.12
N PRO A 398 -6.30 11.01 -12.34
CA PRO A 398 -6.68 10.30 -13.57
C PRO A 398 -5.81 9.05 -13.77
N PRO A 399 -6.36 7.97 -14.37
CA PRO A 399 -5.61 6.78 -14.75
C PRO A 399 -4.45 7.06 -15.72
N ARG A 400 -3.41 6.21 -15.66
CA ARG A 400 -2.17 6.29 -16.48
C ARG A 400 -2.38 6.34 -18.01
N GLY A 401 -3.53 5.92 -18.52
CA GLY A 401 -3.84 5.95 -19.96
C GLY A 401 -4.65 7.16 -20.45
N SER A 402 -5.34 7.87 -19.54
CA SER A 402 -6.34 8.89 -19.91
C SER A 402 -5.71 10.25 -20.29
N GLN A 403 -4.42 10.47 -19.98
CA GLN A 403 -3.72 11.73 -20.28
C GLN A 403 -3.20 11.85 -21.72
N ALA A 404 -3.10 10.73 -22.47
CA ALA A 404 -2.64 10.76 -23.86
C ALA A 404 -3.59 11.53 -24.80
N ALA A 405 -4.83 11.81 -24.38
CA ALA A 405 -5.81 12.56 -25.16
C ALA A 405 -5.87 14.07 -24.87
N ASN A 406 -5.23 14.56 -23.81
CA ASN A 406 -5.43 15.95 -23.31
C ASN A 406 -4.13 16.76 -23.12
N GLN A 407 -2.98 16.33 -23.66
CA GLN A 407 -1.72 17.08 -23.57
C GLN A 407 -1.48 18.07 -24.74
N GLU A 408 -2.55 18.63 -25.31
CA GLU A 408 -2.50 19.95 -25.94
C GLU A 408 -3.29 20.92 -25.05
N ASN A 409 -2.59 21.85 -24.39
CA ASN A 409 -3.09 22.93 -23.51
C ASN A 409 -3.23 22.61 -22.01
N SER A 410 -2.13 22.74 -21.25
CA SER A 410 -2.16 23.37 -19.91
C SER A 410 -0.76 23.41 -19.31
N SER A 411 -0.06 24.53 -19.51
CA SER A 411 1.13 24.90 -18.76
C SER A 411 0.79 25.29 -17.31
N THR A 412 1.60 24.78 -16.38
CA THR A 412 1.92 25.37 -15.06
C THR A 412 0.77 25.64 -14.07
N SER A 413 0.64 24.78 -13.05
CA SER A 413 -0.03 25.17 -11.78
C SER A 413 0.72 24.63 -10.55
N CYS A 414 1.77 25.33 -10.15
CA CYS A 414 2.15 25.42 -8.74
C CYS A 414 1.22 26.45 -8.10
N ILE A 415 0.46 26.10 -7.07
CA ILE A 415 -0.36 27.06 -6.32
C ILE A 415 0.01 26.99 -4.85
N HIS A 416 0.43 28.15 -4.34
CA HIS A 416 0.65 28.48 -2.94
C HIS A 416 -0.60 28.18 -2.08
N VAL A 417 -0.41 27.52 -0.95
CA VAL A 417 -1.37 27.52 0.16
C VAL A 417 -1.20 28.85 0.90
N GLN A 418 -2.19 29.73 0.84
CA GLN A 418 -2.32 30.87 1.75
C GLN A 418 -3.14 30.46 2.98
N LEU A 419 -2.77 31.06 4.12
CA LEU A 419 -3.27 30.87 5.49
C LEU A 419 -4.80 30.86 5.64
#